data_AF-A0A2X3CD47-F1
#
_entry.id   AF-A0A2X3CD47-F1
#
_cell.length_a   1.000
_cell.length_b   1.000
_cell.length_c   1.000
_cell.angle_alpha   90.00
_cell.angle_beta   90.00
_cell.angle_gamma   90.00
#
_symmetry.space_group_name_H-M   'P 1'
#
loop_
_entity.id
_entity.type
_entity.pdbx_description
1 polymer ?
#
loop_
_entity_poly.entity_id
_entity_poly.type
_entity_poly.pdbx_seq_one_letter_code
_entity_poly.pdbx_strand_id
1 'polypeptide(L)'
;MQTVSFSATSDTQGIILSLWMTFPVLVMSFNHYPIISPMVVRQKQRYGLALAEGKCAQIQRYGILLMTVVVLFFVLSCVLSLSPQQLAEAKAQNLSILSYLANQYDTPIIAWLSPIIAFVAITKSFLGHYIGAYESLRDLILEAAAARGKKPGIRLVDAVILVFMVLTCWFAAYKNPSILGIIECISGPTGAAILLLLPMYAIHKLPVLAPWRGKASNVFVTLIGLITVSAIFYGMFQ
;
A
#
# COMPACT_ATOMS: atom_id res chain seq x y z
N MET A 1 -0.53 3.89 39.83
CA MET A 1 -1.93 4.10 39.38
C MET A 1 -2.37 5.47 39.83
N GLN A 2 -2.25 6.47 38.95
CA GLN A 2 -2.84 7.79 39.13
C GLN A 2 -3.81 8.00 37.98
N THR A 3 -5.01 8.39 38.36
CA THR A 3 -6.23 8.55 37.57
C THR A 3 -6.05 9.51 36.39
N VAL A 4 -6.23 8.97 35.19
CA VAL A 4 -6.38 9.74 33.95
C VAL A 4 -7.69 10.52 34.03
N SER A 5 -7.57 11.83 34.24
CA SER A 5 -8.70 12.77 34.16
C SER A 5 -8.85 13.18 32.69
N PHE A 6 -9.83 12.60 32.02
CA PHE A 6 -10.19 12.95 30.64
C PHE A 6 -10.93 14.29 30.61
N SER A 7 -10.27 15.33 30.09
CA SER A 7 -10.92 16.58 29.69
C SER A 7 -11.54 16.39 28.30
N ALA A 8 -12.80 15.95 28.26
CA ALA A 8 -13.37 15.20 27.14
C ALA A 8 -13.79 15.97 25.86
N THR A 9 -13.63 17.29 25.77
CA THR A 9 -14.15 18.07 24.62
C THR A 9 -13.09 18.57 23.65
N SER A 10 -11.93 19.03 24.11
CA SER A 10 -10.77 19.37 23.24
C SER A 10 -10.00 18.13 22.77
N ASP A 11 -9.94 17.10 23.63
CA ASP A 11 -9.16 15.88 23.37
C ASP A 11 -9.87 14.97 22.35
N THR A 12 -11.20 14.86 22.43
CA THR A 12 -11.99 14.04 21.48
C THR A 12 -11.93 14.58 20.05
N GLN A 13 -11.97 15.91 19.86
CA GLN A 13 -11.81 16.51 18.54
C GLN A 13 -10.41 16.28 17.98
N GLY A 14 -9.37 16.42 18.82
CA GLY A 14 -7.98 16.13 18.44
C GLY A 14 -7.76 14.66 18.06
N ILE A 15 -8.36 13.73 18.80
CA ILE A 15 -8.31 12.29 18.53
C ILE A 15 -9.01 11.96 17.20
N ILE A 16 -10.23 12.47 16.99
CA ILE A 16 -10.97 12.24 15.74
C ILE A 16 -10.21 12.80 14.54
N LEU A 17 -9.66 14.01 14.66
CA LEU A 17 -8.84 14.62 13.62
C LEU A 17 -7.60 13.76 13.33
N SER A 18 -6.90 13.30 14.36
CA SER A 18 -5.71 12.44 14.20
C SER A 18 -6.04 11.10 13.54
N LEU A 19 -7.16 10.48 13.93
CA LEU A 19 -7.65 9.23 13.32
C LEU A 19 -8.01 9.42 11.85
N TRP A 20 -8.68 10.53 11.52
CA TRP A 20 -9.06 10.86 10.15
C TRP A 20 -7.83 11.13 9.27
N MET A 21 -6.85 11.87 9.78
CA MET A 21 -5.60 12.17 9.07
C MET A 21 -4.72 10.93 8.86
N THR A 22 -4.77 9.97 9.77
CA THR A 22 -4.03 8.70 9.65
C THR A 22 -4.73 7.69 8.73
N PHE A 23 -6.00 7.95 8.39
CA PHE A 23 -6.84 7.03 7.63
C PHE A 23 -6.25 6.60 6.27
N PRO A 24 -5.65 7.48 5.45
CA PRO A 24 -4.96 7.08 4.23
C PRO A 24 -3.83 6.08 4.47
N VAL A 25 -3.03 6.30 5.52
CA VAL A 25 -1.94 5.40 5.90
C VAL A 25 -2.51 4.04 6.30
N LEU A 26 -3.61 4.00 7.06
CA LEU A 26 -4.29 2.76 7.44
C LEU A 26 -4.80 1.98 6.23
N VAL A 27 -5.52 2.64 5.33
CA VAL A 27 -6.05 2.03 4.09
C VAL A 27 -4.90 1.47 3.26
N MET A 28 -3.81 2.24 3.10
CA MET A 28 -2.65 1.83 2.33
C MET A 28 -1.81 0.73 3.01
N SER A 29 -1.86 0.61 4.34
CA SER A 29 -1.09 -0.40 5.09
C SER A 29 -1.56 -1.83 4.79
N PHE A 30 -2.79 -2.02 4.33
CA PHE A 30 -3.37 -3.30 3.94
C PHE A 30 -3.37 -3.55 2.42
N ASN A 31 -2.53 -2.80 1.71
CA ASN A 31 -2.38 -2.90 0.26
C ASN A 31 -1.81 -4.27 -0.15
N HIS A 32 -2.58 -4.97 -1.00
CA HIS A 32 -2.16 -6.19 -1.67
C HIS A 32 -2.62 -6.22 -3.15
N TYR A 33 -2.98 -5.07 -3.72
CA TYR A 33 -3.46 -5.02 -5.11
C TYR A 33 -2.43 -5.46 -6.17
N PRO A 34 -1.10 -5.28 -6.02
CA PRO A 34 -0.15 -5.68 -7.07
C PRO A 34 -0.18 -7.18 -7.39
N ILE A 35 -0.55 -8.02 -6.42
CA ILE A 35 -0.61 -9.46 -6.62
C ILE A 35 -1.95 -9.93 -7.20
N ILE A 36 -2.99 -9.09 -7.23
CA ILE A 36 -4.35 -9.49 -7.63
C ILE A 36 -4.41 -9.94 -9.09
N SER A 37 -3.87 -9.15 -10.02
CA SER A 37 -3.90 -9.51 -11.44
C SER A 37 -3.12 -10.81 -11.74
N PRO A 38 -1.85 -10.96 -11.31
CA PRO A 38 -1.12 -12.22 -11.46
C PRO A 38 -1.80 -13.41 -10.80
N MET A 39 -2.42 -13.21 -9.63
CA MET A 39 -3.20 -14.25 -8.95
C MET A 39 -4.38 -14.71 -9.82
N VAL A 40 -5.19 -13.78 -10.32
CA VAL A 40 -6.37 -14.09 -11.15
C VAL A 40 -5.95 -14.83 -12.41
N VAL A 41 -4.91 -14.37 -13.11
CA VAL A 41 -4.38 -15.03 -14.31
C VAL A 41 -3.96 -16.46 -13.99
N ARG A 42 -3.19 -16.65 -12.92
CA ARG A 42 -2.73 -17.99 -12.51
C ARG A 42 -3.88 -18.92 -12.13
N GLN A 43 -4.90 -18.43 -11.42
CA GLN A 43 -6.06 -19.26 -11.06
C GLN A 43 -6.91 -19.61 -12.29
N LYS A 44 -7.07 -18.70 -13.25
CA LYS A 44 -7.73 -18.99 -14.53
C LYS A 44 -7.00 -20.07 -15.33
N GLN A 45 -5.67 -20.02 -15.39
CA GLN A 45 -4.86 -21.04 -16.05
C GLN A 45 -4.97 -22.42 -15.38
N ARG A 46 -5.02 -22.45 -14.04
CA ARG A 46 -5.02 -23.72 -13.27
C ARG A 46 -6.39 -24.36 -13.12
N TYR A 47 -7.44 -23.56 -12.94
CA TYR A 47 -8.78 -24.04 -12.56
C TYR A 47 -9.87 -23.71 -13.61
N GLY A 48 -9.53 -23.00 -14.68
CA GLY A 48 -10.49 -22.56 -15.68
C GLY A 48 -11.41 -21.43 -15.21
N LEU A 49 -12.19 -20.85 -16.13
CA LEU A 49 -12.99 -19.65 -15.87
C LEU A 49 -14.09 -19.87 -14.81
N ALA A 50 -14.70 -21.06 -14.79
CA ALA A 50 -15.83 -21.36 -13.90
C ALA A 50 -15.43 -21.42 -12.41
N LEU A 51 -14.22 -21.88 -12.09
CA LEU A 51 -13.76 -22.08 -10.71
C LEU A 51 -12.76 -21.00 -10.25
N ALA A 52 -12.16 -20.26 -11.17
CA ALA A 52 -11.13 -19.27 -10.84
C ALA A 52 -11.61 -18.19 -9.88
N GLU A 53 -12.84 -17.69 -10.05
CA GLU A 53 -13.39 -16.65 -9.18
C GLU A 53 -13.53 -17.13 -7.73
N GLY A 54 -14.14 -18.30 -7.52
CA GLY A 54 -14.28 -18.90 -6.19
C GLY A 54 -12.93 -19.18 -5.53
N LYS A 55 -11.93 -19.62 -6.30
CA LYS A 55 -10.56 -19.83 -5.79
C LYS A 55 -9.86 -18.52 -5.43
N CYS A 56 -10.02 -17.47 -6.24
CA CYS A 56 -9.49 -16.16 -5.90
C CYS A 56 -10.13 -15.61 -4.63
N ALA A 57 -11.45 -15.70 -4.49
CA ALA A 57 -12.16 -15.26 -3.29
C ALA A 57 -11.71 -16.05 -2.03
N GLN A 58 -11.52 -17.36 -2.15
CA GLN A 58 -11.00 -18.19 -1.07
C GLN A 58 -9.60 -17.76 -0.64
N ILE A 59 -8.67 -17.60 -1.59
CA ILE A 59 -7.30 -17.18 -1.32
C ILE A 59 -7.25 -15.79 -0.70
N GLN A 60 -8.02 -14.84 -1.24
CA GLN A 60 -8.10 -13.48 -0.70
C GLN A 60 -8.65 -13.46 0.72
N ARG A 61 -9.71 -14.23 1.01
CA ARG A 61 -10.30 -14.30 2.35
C ARG A 61 -9.28 -14.77 3.39
N TYR A 62 -8.59 -15.89 3.13
CA TYR A 62 -7.58 -16.40 4.07
C TYR A 62 -6.35 -15.49 4.13
N GLY A 63 -5.93 -14.95 2.99
CA GLY A 63 -4.79 -14.03 2.91
C GLY A 63 -5.02 -12.77 3.73
N ILE A 64 -6.19 -12.13 3.59
CA ILE A 64 -6.56 -10.93 4.35
C ILE A 64 -6.68 -11.27 5.84
N LEU A 65 -7.33 -12.38 6.21
CA LEU A 65 -7.44 -12.78 7.61
C LEU A 65 -6.06 -12.97 8.25
N LEU A 66 -5.18 -13.73 7.59
CA LEU A 66 -3.83 -13.98 8.08
C LEU A 66 -3.03 -12.68 8.19
N MET A 67 -3.06 -11.85 7.16
CA MET A 67 -2.39 -10.54 7.14
C MET A 67 -2.86 -9.69 8.32
N THR A 68 -4.18 -9.54 8.51
CA THR A 68 -4.75 -8.72 9.58
C THR A 68 -4.32 -9.23 10.95
N VAL A 69 -4.41 -10.54 11.21
CA VAL A 69 -4.01 -11.13 12.50
C VAL A 69 -2.53 -10.88 12.78
N VAL A 70 -1.65 -11.14 11.81
CA VAL A 70 -0.19 -10.96 11.99
C VAL A 70 0.17 -9.48 12.18
N VAL A 71 -0.40 -8.58 11.37
CA VAL A 71 -0.12 -7.15 11.47
C VAL A 71 -0.63 -6.58 12.79
N LEU A 72 -1.86 -6.92 13.20
CA LEU A 72 -2.41 -6.43 14.47
C LEU A 72 -1.61 -6.97 15.66
N PHE A 73 -1.22 -8.25 15.64
CA PHE A 73 -0.36 -8.83 16.67
C PHE A 73 0.98 -8.08 16.75
N PHE A 74 1.61 -7.81 15.61
CA PHE A 74 2.88 -7.08 15.55
C PHE A 74 2.74 -5.64 16.05
N VAL A 75 1.70 -4.91 15.63
CA VAL A 75 1.44 -3.53 16.07
C VAL A 75 1.20 -3.48 17.58
N LEU A 76 0.36 -4.38 18.12
CA LEU A 76 0.11 -4.45 19.57
C LEU A 76 1.38 -4.78 20.34
N SER A 77 2.19 -5.72 19.84
CA SER A 77 3.49 -6.05 20.45
C SER A 77 4.43 -4.83 20.48
N CYS A 78 4.49 -4.06 19.40
CA CYS A 78 5.30 -2.84 19.35
C CYS A 78 4.80 -1.78 20.34
N VAL A 79 3.48 -1.53 20.39
CA VAL A 79 2.88 -0.54 21.30
C VAL A 79 3.08 -0.93 22.78
N LEU A 80 3.06 -2.23 23.10
CA LEU A 80 3.32 -2.71 24.47
C LEU A 80 4.80 -2.73 24.83
N SER A 81 5.71 -2.78 23.86
CA SER A 81 7.16 -2.92 24.09
C SER A 81 7.94 -1.61 23.95
N LEU A 82 7.43 -0.65 23.17
CA LEU A 82 8.11 0.61 22.85
C LEU A 82 7.39 1.80 23.48
N SER A 83 8.19 2.73 24.02
CA SER A 83 7.68 4.01 24.47
C SER A 83 7.28 4.93 23.29
N PRO A 84 6.38 5.91 23.51
CA PRO A 84 6.04 6.91 22.50
C PRO A 84 7.26 7.67 21.97
N GLN A 85 8.26 7.93 22.81
CA GLN A 85 9.51 8.58 22.44
C GLN A 85 10.30 7.74 21.44
N GLN A 86 10.45 6.44 21.71
CA GLN A 86 11.14 5.52 20.80
C GLN A 86 10.43 5.38 19.44
N LEU A 87 9.09 5.40 19.42
CA LEU A 87 8.32 5.40 18.17
C LEU A 87 8.52 6.71 17.38
N ALA A 88 8.60 7.85 18.08
CA ALA A 88 8.88 9.14 17.46
C ALA A 88 10.32 9.21 16.90
N GLU A 89 11.30 8.65 17.62
CA GLU A 89 12.68 8.53 17.16
C GLU A 89 12.78 7.64 15.91
N ALA A 90 12.15 6.46 15.92
CA ALA A 90 12.11 5.58 14.76
C ALA A 90 11.50 6.28 13.53
N LYS A 91 10.41 7.04 13.73
CA LYS A 91 9.79 7.86 12.69
C LYS A 91 10.74 8.95 12.19
N ALA A 92 11.41 9.67 13.08
CA ALA A 92 12.35 10.74 12.73
C ALA A 92 13.56 10.22 11.95
N GLN A 93 14.03 9.03 12.27
CA GLN A 93 15.13 8.36 11.57
C GLN A 93 14.69 7.68 10.26
N ASN A 94 13.39 7.68 9.94
CA ASN A 94 12.81 6.99 8.78
C ASN A 94 13.17 5.49 8.74
N LEU A 95 13.27 4.85 9.92
CA LEU A 95 13.60 3.44 10.05
C LEU A 95 12.35 2.58 10.26
N SER A 96 12.39 1.35 9.78
CA SER A 96 11.41 0.34 10.18
C SER A 96 11.57 0.03 11.67
N ILE A 97 10.49 -0.37 12.34
CA ILE A 97 10.55 -0.74 13.77
C ILE A 97 11.55 -1.88 14.01
N LEU A 98 11.62 -2.85 13.10
CA LEU A 98 12.57 -3.96 13.21
C LEU A 98 14.03 -3.49 13.10
N SER A 99 14.30 -2.51 12.22
CA SER A 99 15.64 -1.89 12.09
C SER A 99 15.97 -1.03 13.31
N TYR A 100 14.99 -0.28 13.82
CA TYR A 100 15.15 0.54 15.02
C TYR A 100 15.47 -0.31 16.25
N LEU A 101 14.73 -1.41 16.46
CA LEU A 101 14.99 -2.36 17.55
C LEU A 101 16.39 -2.98 17.44
N ALA A 102 16.83 -3.34 16.23
CA ALA A 102 18.16 -3.90 16.01
C ALA A 102 19.30 -2.93 16.35
N ASN A 103 19.05 -1.61 16.22
CA ASN A 103 20.03 -0.58 16.53
C ASN A 103 20.04 -0.21 18.02
N GLN A 104 18.89 -0.30 18.71
CA GLN A 104 18.76 0.10 20.11
C GLN A 104 19.05 -1.02 21.10
N TYR A 105 18.83 -2.27 20.71
CA TYR A 105 19.06 -3.43 21.58
C TYR A 105 20.29 -4.20 21.10
N ASP A 106 21.33 -4.25 21.94
CA ASP A 106 22.53 -5.09 21.78
C ASP A 106 22.22 -6.59 21.99
N THR A 107 21.19 -7.10 21.31
CA THR A 107 20.87 -8.52 21.29
C THR A 107 21.41 -9.14 20.00
N PRO A 108 22.41 -10.04 20.07
CA PRO A 108 23.07 -10.58 18.87
C PRO A 108 22.08 -11.20 17.89
N ILE A 109 21.02 -11.83 18.38
CA ILE A 109 20.01 -12.48 17.52
C ILE A 109 19.26 -11.45 16.66
N ILE A 110 18.80 -10.34 17.26
CA ILE A 110 18.02 -9.32 16.53
C ILE A 110 18.92 -8.55 15.57
N ALA A 111 20.14 -8.20 16.00
CA ALA A 111 21.11 -7.47 15.19
C ALA A 111 21.47 -8.21 13.88
N TRP A 112 21.62 -9.54 13.94
CA TRP A 112 21.95 -10.36 12.76
C TRP A 112 20.72 -10.71 11.90
N LEU A 113 19.58 -11.02 12.53
CA LEU A 113 18.42 -11.51 11.81
C LEU A 113 17.58 -10.38 11.18
N SER A 114 17.56 -9.20 11.80
CA SER A 114 16.78 -8.04 11.32
C SER A 114 17.15 -7.61 9.89
N PRO A 115 18.44 -7.42 9.51
CA PRO A 115 18.82 -7.09 8.14
C PRO A 115 18.41 -8.15 7.13
N ILE A 116 18.53 -9.44 7.49
CA ILE A 116 18.15 -10.56 6.61
C ILE A 116 16.63 -10.55 6.37
N ILE A 117 15.84 -10.42 7.43
CA ILE A 117 14.38 -10.33 7.33
C ILE A 117 13.97 -9.12 6.48
N ALA A 118 14.57 -7.95 6.74
CA ALA A 118 14.31 -6.73 5.99
C ALA A 118 14.66 -6.90 4.50
N PHE A 119 15.82 -7.48 4.19
CA PHE A 119 16.25 -7.71 2.81
C PHE A 119 15.29 -8.65 2.05
N VAL A 120 14.92 -9.78 2.66
CA VAL A 120 13.98 -10.74 2.05
C VAL A 120 12.60 -10.10 1.85
N ALA A 121 12.11 -9.36 2.85
CA ALA A 121 10.83 -8.68 2.78
C ALA A 121 10.80 -7.61 1.68
N ILE A 122 11.83 -6.76 1.61
CA ILE A 122 11.97 -5.70 0.59
C ILE A 122 12.07 -6.33 -0.79
N THR A 123 12.92 -7.34 -0.98
CA THR A 123 13.11 -8.00 -2.29
C THR A 123 11.80 -8.62 -2.78
N LYS A 124 11.08 -9.33 -1.92
CA LYS A 124 9.77 -9.93 -2.26
C LYS A 124 8.74 -8.87 -2.63
N SER A 125 8.63 -7.81 -1.83
CA SER A 125 7.68 -6.72 -2.08
C SER A 125 8.02 -5.99 -3.39
N PHE A 126 9.31 -5.70 -3.60
CA PHE A 126 9.81 -5.00 -4.78
C PHE A 126 9.43 -5.71 -6.07
N LEU A 127 9.58 -7.04 -6.17
CA LEU A 127 9.26 -7.77 -7.40
C LEU A 127 7.79 -7.62 -7.83
N GLY A 128 6.86 -7.65 -6.87
CA GLY A 128 5.43 -7.48 -7.16
C GLY A 128 5.10 -6.09 -7.71
N HIS A 129 5.68 -5.05 -7.10
CA HIS A 129 5.49 -3.66 -7.58
C HIS A 129 6.26 -3.38 -8.87
N TYR A 130 7.46 -3.94 -9.02
CA TYR A 130 8.31 -3.78 -10.19
C TYR A 130 7.63 -4.33 -11.44
N ILE A 131 7.09 -5.56 -11.40
CA ILE A 131 6.41 -6.17 -12.54
C ILE A 131 5.21 -5.31 -12.97
N GLY A 132 4.37 -4.88 -12.02
CA GLY A 132 3.20 -4.05 -12.34
C GLY A 132 3.58 -2.68 -12.93
N ALA A 133 4.62 -2.02 -12.40
CA ALA A 133 5.10 -0.75 -12.92
C ALA A 133 5.74 -0.90 -14.31
N TYR A 134 6.53 -1.96 -14.49
CA TYR A 134 7.18 -2.30 -15.76
C TYR A 134 6.15 -2.55 -16.87
N GLU A 135 5.16 -3.41 -16.62
CA GLU A 135 4.09 -3.72 -17.58
C GLU A 135 3.30 -2.46 -17.94
N SER A 136 2.90 -1.69 -16.93
CA SER A 136 2.13 -0.45 -17.14
C SER A 136 2.89 0.59 -17.97
N LEU A 137 4.19 0.80 -17.68
CA LEU A 137 5.00 1.77 -18.40
C LEU A 137 5.32 1.30 -19.82
N ARG A 138 5.56 0.00 -20.00
CA ARG A 138 5.79 -0.61 -21.30
C ARG A 138 4.59 -0.45 -22.23
N ASP A 139 3.40 -0.78 -21.75
CA ASP A 139 2.17 -0.67 -22.53
C ASP A 139 1.87 0.80 -22.87
N LEU A 140 2.06 1.72 -21.90
CA LEU A 140 1.91 3.16 -22.13
C LEU A 140 2.85 3.69 -23.22
N ILE A 141 4.13 3.30 -23.19
CA ILE A 141 5.12 3.74 -24.20
C ILE A 141 4.77 3.19 -25.58
N LEU A 142 4.39 1.91 -25.66
CA LEU A 142 4.04 1.26 -26.93
C LEU A 142 2.77 1.87 -27.53
N GLU A 143 1.74 2.10 -26.72
CA GLU A 143 0.48 2.71 -27.17
C GLU A 143 0.68 4.17 -27.60
N ALA A 144 1.43 4.96 -26.82
CA ALA A 144 1.76 6.34 -27.17
C ALA A 144 2.61 6.43 -28.46
N ALA A 145 3.52 5.47 -28.68
CA ALA A 145 4.30 5.41 -29.90
C ALA A 145 3.45 4.99 -31.11
N ALA A 146 2.58 3.99 -30.93
CA ALA A 146 1.66 3.53 -31.96
C ALA A 146 0.69 4.63 -32.42
N ALA A 147 0.16 5.42 -31.48
CA ALA A 147 -0.66 6.59 -31.77
C ALA A 147 0.07 7.66 -32.61
N ARG A 148 1.40 7.67 -32.58
CA ARG A 148 2.26 8.55 -33.40
C ARG A 148 2.81 7.86 -34.65
N GLY A 149 2.31 6.68 -35.01
CA GLY A 149 2.76 5.90 -36.16
C GLY A 149 4.16 5.28 -36.01
N LYS A 150 4.72 5.25 -34.80
CA LYS A 150 6.06 4.71 -34.52
C LYS A 150 5.96 3.29 -33.95
N LYS A 151 6.93 2.44 -34.32
CA LYS A 151 7.09 1.08 -33.77
C LYS A 151 8.47 0.97 -33.11
N PRO A 152 8.61 1.37 -31.83
CA PRO A 152 9.90 1.31 -31.16
C PRO A 152 10.31 -0.16 -30.96
N GLY A 153 11.62 -0.42 -31.01
CA GLY A 153 12.15 -1.75 -30.72
C GLY A 153 11.91 -2.14 -29.27
N ILE A 154 11.33 -3.32 -29.03
CA ILE A 154 10.96 -3.79 -27.69
C ILE A 154 12.16 -3.76 -26.73
N ARG A 155 13.33 -4.23 -27.19
CA ARG A 155 14.57 -4.22 -26.37
C ARG A 155 14.99 -2.82 -25.91
N LEU A 156 14.78 -1.81 -26.75
CA LEU A 156 15.10 -0.42 -26.39
C LEU A 156 14.11 0.09 -25.34
N VAL A 157 12.82 -0.18 -25.51
CA VAL A 157 11.78 0.19 -24.54
C VAL A 157 12.08 -0.45 -23.18
N ASP A 158 12.33 -1.75 -23.17
CA ASP A 158 12.62 -2.51 -21.95
C ASP A 158 13.89 -1.98 -21.25
N ALA A 159 14.95 -1.65 -22.00
CA ALA A 159 16.17 -1.07 -21.47
C ALA A 159 15.95 0.34 -20.88
N VAL A 160 15.18 1.19 -21.57
CA VAL A 160 14.85 2.53 -21.08
C VAL A 160 14.06 2.46 -19.78
N ILE A 161 13.07 1.57 -19.70
CA ILE A 161 12.28 1.35 -18.48
C ILE A 161 13.19 0.89 -17.35
N LEU A 162 14.05 -0.11 -17.60
CA LEU A 162 14.98 -0.62 -16.58
C LEU A 162 15.90 0.48 -16.05
N VAL A 163 16.54 1.25 -16.95
CA VAL A 163 17.42 2.37 -16.57
C VAL A 163 16.65 3.42 -15.77
N PHE A 164 15.45 3.80 -16.22
CA PHE A 164 14.59 4.74 -15.52
C PHE A 164 14.25 4.26 -14.10
N MET A 165 13.85 3.00 -13.94
CA MET A 165 13.51 2.43 -12.64
C MET A 165 14.72 2.37 -11.71
N VAL A 166 15.88 1.92 -12.19
CA VAL A 166 17.11 1.87 -11.40
C VAL A 166 17.53 3.26 -10.93
N LEU A 167 17.55 4.24 -11.84
CA LEU A 167 17.91 5.62 -11.50
C LEU A 167 16.93 6.24 -10.50
N THR A 168 15.62 5.97 -10.65
CA THR A 168 14.60 6.46 -9.73
C THR A 168 14.75 5.84 -8.34
N CYS A 169 14.95 4.52 -8.26
CA CYS A 169 15.19 3.82 -7.01
C CYS A 169 16.49 4.29 -6.33
N TRP A 170 17.56 4.47 -7.10
CA TRP A 170 18.82 4.97 -6.56
C TRP A 170 18.69 6.40 -6.03
N PHE A 171 18.03 7.28 -6.78
CA PHE A 171 17.75 8.64 -6.35
C PHE A 171 16.91 8.66 -5.06
N ALA A 172 15.86 7.84 -4.98
CA ALA A 172 15.04 7.72 -3.77
C ALA A 172 15.86 7.21 -2.57
N ALA A 173 16.72 6.19 -2.78
CA ALA A 173 17.61 5.68 -1.73
C ALA A 173 18.60 6.75 -1.24
N TYR A 174 19.15 7.55 -2.15
CA TYR A 174 20.07 8.65 -1.81
C TYR A 174 19.36 9.80 -1.08
N LYS A 175 18.17 10.20 -1.53
CA LYS A 175 17.41 11.30 -0.92
C LYS A 175 16.75 10.92 0.40
N ASN A 176 16.53 9.62 0.64
CA ASN A 176 15.87 9.08 1.83
C ASN A 176 14.57 9.84 2.19
N PRO A 177 13.61 9.97 1.26
CA PRO A 177 12.35 10.65 1.55
C PRO A 177 11.58 9.90 2.65
N SER A 178 10.83 10.64 3.45
CA SER A 178 9.95 10.06 4.48
C SER A 178 9.01 9.03 3.87
N ILE A 179 9.09 7.77 4.34
CA ILE A 179 8.23 6.69 3.85
C ILE A 179 6.77 7.00 4.17
N LEU A 180 6.50 7.49 5.38
CA LEU A 180 5.16 7.95 5.77
C LEU A 180 4.70 9.11 4.90
N GLY A 181 5.58 10.07 4.61
CA GLY A 181 5.26 11.20 3.73
C GLY A 181 4.91 10.77 2.30
N ILE A 182 5.62 9.78 1.74
CA ILE A 182 5.26 9.20 0.42
C ILE A 182 3.87 8.55 0.48
N ILE A 183 3.58 7.81 1.56
CA ILE A 183 2.28 7.17 1.74
C ILE A 183 1.18 8.22 1.86
N GLU A 184 1.38 9.28 2.63
CA GLU A 184 0.40 10.33 2.86
C GLU A 184 0.17 11.19 1.60
N CYS A 185 1.24 11.69 0.99
CA CYS A 185 1.15 12.70 -0.07
C CYS A 185 0.95 12.12 -1.49
N ILE A 186 1.42 10.90 -1.76
CA ILE A 186 1.38 10.32 -3.11
C ILE A 186 0.50 9.08 -3.14
N SER A 187 0.83 8.09 -2.31
CA SER A 187 0.17 6.79 -2.37
C SER A 187 -1.27 6.85 -1.87
N GLY A 188 -1.56 7.67 -0.86
CA GLY A 188 -2.88 7.90 -0.31
C GLY A 188 -3.84 8.45 -1.38
N PRO A 189 -3.57 9.62 -1.98
CA PRO A 189 -4.45 10.21 -3.01
C PRO A 189 -4.66 9.28 -4.18
N THR A 190 -3.56 8.75 -4.71
CA THR A 190 -3.59 7.87 -5.88
C THR A 190 -4.34 6.58 -5.56
N GLY A 191 -4.07 5.98 -4.40
CA GLY A 191 -4.73 4.76 -3.93
C GLY A 191 -6.22 4.96 -3.70
N ALA A 192 -6.64 6.03 -3.03
CA ALA A 192 -8.05 6.29 -2.78
C ALA A 192 -8.82 6.56 -4.09
N ALA A 193 -8.25 7.36 -5.00
CA ALA A 193 -8.86 7.64 -6.28
C ALA A 193 -8.97 6.39 -7.18
N ILE A 194 -7.87 5.65 -7.33
CA ILE A 194 -7.78 4.52 -8.30
C ILE A 194 -8.35 3.22 -7.71
N LEU A 195 -8.18 2.95 -6.43
CA LEU A 195 -8.54 1.66 -5.84
C LEU A 195 -9.92 1.68 -5.18
N LEU A 196 -10.32 2.82 -4.61
CA LEU A 196 -11.61 2.91 -3.92
C LEU A 196 -12.67 3.56 -4.81
N LEU A 197 -12.39 4.70 -5.44
CA LEU A 197 -13.41 5.45 -6.19
C LEU A 197 -13.57 4.97 -7.65
N LEU A 198 -12.47 4.74 -8.37
CA LEU A 198 -12.52 4.35 -9.79
C LEU A 198 -13.30 3.05 -10.03
N PRO A 199 -13.17 1.97 -9.23
CA PRO A 199 -13.95 0.75 -9.45
C PRO A 199 -15.44 0.98 -9.19
N MET A 200 -15.78 1.83 -8.21
CA MET A 200 -17.16 2.20 -7.92
C MET A 200 -17.77 2.99 -9.09
N TYR A 201 -17.01 3.92 -9.67
CA TYR A 201 -17.41 4.60 -10.90
C TYR A 201 -17.57 3.63 -12.08
N ALA A 202 -16.61 2.73 -12.29
CA ALA A 202 -16.61 1.76 -13.37
C ALA A 202 -17.80 0.79 -13.31
N ILE A 203 -18.18 0.30 -12.12
CA ILE A 203 -19.34 -0.56 -11.92
C ILE A 203 -20.64 0.10 -12.41
N HIS A 204 -20.79 1.41 -12.25
CA HIS A 204 -21.97 2.15 -12.68
C HIS A 204 -21.94 2.50 -14.18
N LYS A 205 -20.77 2.76 -14.75
CA LYS A 205 -20.63 3.16 -16.16
C LYS A 205 -20.56 1.98 -17.13
N LEU A 206 -19.88 0.91 -16.77
CA LEU A 206 -19.63 -0.21 -17.69
C LEU A 206 -20.75 -1.26 -17.57
N PRO A 207 -21.38 -1.67 -18.68
CA PRO A 207 -22.46 -2.66 -18.66
C PRO A 207 -21.96 -4.05 -18.26
N VAL A 208 -20.70 -4.40 -18.60
CA VAL A 208 -20.08 -5.68 -18.23
C VAL A 208 -19.95 -5.87 -16.71
N LEU A 209 -19.93 -4.77 -15.95
CA LEU A 209 -19.86 -4.78 -14.48
C LEU A 209 -21.23 -4.63 -13.81
N ALA A 210 -22.32 -4.59 -14.58
CA ALA A 210 -23.68 -4.46 -14.05
C ALA A 210 -24.06 -5.51 -12.98
N PRO A 211 -23.62 -6.79 -13.05
CA PRO A 211 -23.90 -7.79 -12.01
C PRO A 211 -23.36 -7.43 -10.61
N TRP A 212 -22.44 -6.46 -10.51
CA TRP A 212 -21.82 -6.02 -9.26
C TRP A 212 -22.44 -4.74 -8.68
N ARG A 213 -23.48 -4.18 -9.32
CA ARG A 213 -24.18 -2.96 -8.86
C ARG A 213 -25.03 -3.20 -7.62
N GLY A 214 -25.31 -2.12 -6.89
CA GLY A 214 -26.29 -2.12 -5.78
C GLY A 214 -25.88 -2.88 -4.52
N LYS A 215 -24.67 -3.47 -4.47
CA LYS A 215 -24.18 -4.16 -3.27
C LYS A 215 -23.85 -3.13 -2.18
N ALA A 216 -24.22 -3.42 -0.92
CA ALA A 216 -23.90 -2.57 0.23
C ALA A 216 -22.40 -2.32 0.39
N SER A 217 -21.57 -3.29 -0.01
CA SER A 217 -20.11 -3.14 -0.10
C SER A 217 -19.68 -1.96 -0.96
N ASN A 218 -20.43 -1.62 -2.01
CA ASN A 218 -20.08 -0.52 -2.91
C ASN A 218 -20.25 0.83 -2.21
N VAL A 219 -21.32 0.97 -1.41
CA VAL A 219 -21.56 2.16 -0.60
C VAL A 219 -20.45 2.31 0.43
N PHE A 220 -20.11 1.23 1.14
CA PHE A 220 -19.02 1.23 2.11
C PHE A 220 -17.69 1.66 1.46
N VAL A 221 -17.28 1.04 0.36
CA VAL A 221 -16.03 1.36 -0.36
C VAL A 221 -16.03 2.82 -0.84
N THR A 222 -17.16 3.32 -1.34
CA THR A 222 -17.29 4.71 -1.78
C THR A 222 -17.11 5.67 -0.61
N LEU A 223 -17.76 5.43 0.54
CA LEU A 223 -17.63 6.26 1.73
C LEU A 223 -16.19 6.28 2.26
N ILE A 224 -15.55 5.11 2.38
CA ILE A 224 -14.15 5.00 2.78
C ILE A 224 -13.25 5.75 1.79
N GLY A 225 -13.51 5.63 0.48
CA GLY A 225 -12.78 6.36 -0.56
C GLY A 225 -12.90 7.87 -0.39
N LEU A 226 -14.11 8.38 -0.17
CA LEU A 226 -14.36 9.80 0.03
C LEU A 226 -13.70 10.33 1.32
N ILE A 227 -13.78 9.59 2.42
CA ILE A 227 -13.12 9.95 3.70
C ILE A 227 -11.60 10.00 3.53
N THR A 228 -11.04 9.05 2.77
CA THR A 228 -9.61 8.99 2.53
C THR A 228 -9.17 10.19 1.68
N VAL A 229 -9.84 10.43 0.55
CA VAL A 229 -9.55 11.57 -0.33
C VAL A 229 -9.70 12.90 0.41
N SER A 230 -10.72 13.06 1.25
CA SER A 230 -10.92 14.30 2.01
C SER A 230 -9.81 14.55 3.03
N ALA A 231 -9.32 13.51 3.72
CA ALA A 231 -8.20 13.61 4.66
C ALA A 231 -6.93 14.09 3.95
N ILE A 232 -6.69 13.58 2.75
CA ILE A 232 -5.53 13.93 1.91
C ILE A 232 -5.60 15.37 1.46
N PHE A 233 -6.74 15.82 0.93
CA PHE A 233 -6.90 17.22 0.54
C PHE A 233 -6.69 18.14 1.74
N TYR A 234 -7.26 17.82 2.90
CA TYR A 234 -7.07 18.62 4.12
C TYR A 234 -5.59 18.65 4.56
N GLY A 235 -4.88 17.52 4.52
CA GLY A 235 -3.45 17.44 4.83
C GLY A 235 -2.53 18.15 3.82
N MET A 236 -2.95 18.33 2.56
CA MET A 236 -2.19 19.10 1.56
C MET A 236 -2.32 20.63 1.74
N PHE A 237 -3.37 21.10 2.42
CA PHE A 237 -3.65 22.52 2.64
C PHE A 237 -3.33 23.01 4.06
N GLN A 238 -2.74 22.16 4.90
CA GLN A 238 -2.10 22.53 6.17
C GLN A 238 -0.58 22.63 6.00
#